data_AF-A0A938F7T5-F1
#
_entry.id   AF-A0A938F7T5-F1
#
_cell.length_a   1.000
_cell.length_b   1.000
_cell.length_c   1.000
_cell.angle_alpha   90.00
_cell.angle_beta   90.00
_cell.angle_gamma   90.00
#
_symmetry.space_group_name_H-M   'P 1'
#
loop_
_entity.id
_entity.type
_entity.pdbx_description
1 polymer ?
#
loop_
_entity_poly.entity_id
_entity_poly.type
_entity_poly.pdbx_seq_one_letter_code
_entity_poly.pdbx_strand_id
1 'polypeptide(L)' 'MGRGRAKAKQTKVARDLKYNSQDIDIEKLTKELHGDVDKDDRGDDFDPYAEGNYIPRR' A
#
# COMPACT_ATOMS: atom_id res chain seq x y z
N MET A 1 -12.14 -21.44 -30.60
CA MET A 1 -12.61 -22.18 -29.42
C MET A 1 -11.63 -22.13 -28.22
N GLY A 2 -11.01 -20.98 -27.89
CA GLY A 2 -9.99 -20.88 -26.82
C GLY A 2 -10.31 -19.94 -25.64
N ARG A 3 -11.35 -19.10 -25.78
CA ARG A 3 -11.67 -18.05 -24.79
C ARG A 3 -12.14 -18.58 -23.44
N GLY A 4 -12.86 -19.71 -23.40
CA GLY A 4 -13.37 -20.28 -22.13
C GLY A 4 -12.27 -20.71 -21.16
N ARG A 5 -11.18 -21.29 -21.69
CA ARG A 5 -10.02 -21.71 -20.88
C ARG A 5 -9.25 -20.50 -20.34
N ALA A 6 -9.04 -19.48 -21.17
CA ALA A 6 -8.39 -18.24 -20.75
C ALA A 6 -9.23 -17.51 -19.68
N LYS A 7 -10.55 -17.43 -19.87
CA LYS A 7 -11.47 -16.85 -18.89
C LYS A 7 -11.42 -17.60 -17.56
N ALA A 8 -11.44 -18.93 -17.58
CA ALA A 8 -11.34 -19.75 -16.38
C ALA A 8 -10.00 -19.56 -15.63
N LYS A 9 -8.88 -19.47 -16.35
CA LYS A 9 -7.57 -19.16 -15.76
C LYS A 9 -7.57 -17.78 -15.11
N GLN A 10 -8.10 -16.77 -15.79
CA GLN A 10 -8.19 -15.40 -15.29
C GLN A 10 -9.05 -15.29 -14.03
N THR A 11 -10.23 -15.93 -13.98
CA THR A 11 -11.07 -15.92 -12.78
C THR A 11 -10.44 -16.68 -11.61
N LYS A 12 -9.65 -17.74 -11.87
CA LYS A 12 -8.87 -18.40 -10.82
C LYS A 12 -7.84 -17.44 -10.24
N VAL A 13 -6.99 -16.85 -11.09
CA VAL A 13 -5.95 -15.89 -10.67
C VAL A 13 -6.54 -14.70 -9.92
N ALA A 14 -7.65 -14.14 -10.41
CA ALA A 14 -8.33 -13.03 -9.75
C ALA A 14 -8.91 -13.42 -8.37
N ARG A 15 -9.45 -14.64 -8.24
CA ARG A 15 -9.92 -15.15 -6.94
C ARG A 15 -8.77 -15.33 -5.97
N ASP A 16 -7.68 -15.94 -6.45
CA ASP A 16 -6.47 -16.15 -5.65
C ASP A 16 -5.92 -14.78 -5.20
N LEU A 17 -5.81 -13.79 -6.07
CA LEU A 17 -5.38 -12.43 -5.69
C LEU A 17 -6.34 -11.73 -4.71
N LYS A 18 -7.65 -11.91 -4.86
CA LYS A 18 -8.65 -11.22 -4.03
C LYS A 18 -8.74 -11.80 -2.63
N TYR A 19 -8.66 -13.13 -2.51
CA TYR A 19 -8.91 -13.85 -1.26
C TYR A 19 -7.65 -14.50 -0.68
N ASN A 20 -6.50 -14.38 -1.34
CA ASN A 20 -5.22 -14.61 -0.68
C ASN A 20 -5.02 -13.48 0.31
N SER A 21 -5.41 -13.74 1.55
CA SER A 21 -4.97 -12.94 2.69
C SER A 21 -3.46 -12.95 2.65
N GLN A 22 -2.85 -11.80 2.34
CA GLN A 22 -1.40 -11.68 2.50
C GLN A 22 -1.11 -11.98 3.96
N ASP A 23 -0.24 -12.96 4.21
CA ASP A 23 0.39 -13.14 5.52
C ASP A 23 1.28 -11.91 5.73
N ILE A 24 0.68 -10.83 6.20
CA ILE A 24 1.39 -9.60 6.54
C ILE A 24 2.05 -9.88 7.89
N ASP A 25 3.36 -9.69 7.92
CA ASP A 25 4.11 -9.67 9.17
C ASP A 25 3.67 -8.45 9.99
N ILE A 26 2.71 -8.68 10.89
CA ILE A 26 2.14 -7.65 11.76
C ILE A 26 3.22 -7.06 12.67
N GLU A 27 4.23 -7.85 13.08
CA GLU A 27 5.33 -7.35 13.92
C GLU A 27 6.15 -6.32 13.14
N LYS A 28 6.53 -6.63 11.90
CA LYS A 28 7.23 -5.69 11.03
C LYS A 28 6.39 -4.44 10.73
N LEU A 29 5.10 -4.60 10.43
CA LEU A 29 4.20 -3.47 10.17
C LEU A 29 4.04 -2.55 11.38
N THR A 30 3.87 -3.13 12.58
CA THR A 30 3.78 -2.34 13.81
C THR A 30 5.06 -1.55 14.06
N LYS A 31 6.24 -2.14 13.79
CA LYS A 31 7.53 -1.45 13.91
C LYS A 31 7.67 -0.27 12.95
N GLU A 32 7.26 -0.43 11.69
CA GLU A 32 7.25 0.65 10.69
C GLU A 32 6.27 1.77 11.09
N LEU A 33 5.08 1.42 11.60
CA LEU A 33 4.07 2.41 12.01
C LEU A 33 4.46 3.18 13.29
N HIS A 34 5.08 2.50 14.25
CA HIS A 34 5.51 3.13 15.50
C HIS A 34 6.84 3.88 15.36
N GLY A 35 7.44 3.89 14.15
CA GLY A 35 8.57 4.76 13.84
C GLY A 35 9.88 4.35 14.50
N ASP A 36 10.08 3.06 14.78
CA ASP A 36 11.32 2.52 15.35
C ASP A 36 12.42 2.34 14.26
N VAL A 37 12.38 3.22 13.26
CA VAL A 37 13.40 3.45 12.25
C VAL A 37 13.98 4.80 12.63
N ASP A 38 15.21 4.80 13.14
CA ASP A 38 15.95 5.98 13.60
C ASP A 38 15.58 7.23 12.80
N LYS A 39 14.90 8.17 13.48
CA LYS A 39 14.56 9.49 12.95
C LYS A 39 15.85 10.22 12.62
N ASP A 40 16.27 10.18 11.36
CA ASP A 40 17.07 11.27 10.79
C ASP A 40 16.10 12.44 10.57
N ASP A 41 15.98 13.24 11.62
CA ASP A 41 14.98 14.28 11.94
C ASP A 41 15.03 15.52 11.01
N ARG A 42 15.08 15.35 9.67
CA ARG A 42 15.30 16.48 8.74
C ARG A 42 14.55 16.40 7.40
N GLY A 43 13.30 15.91 7.36
CA GLY A 43 12.57 15.89 6.08
C GLY A 43 11.06 15.68 6.09
N ASP A 44 10.47 15.05 7.11
CA ASP A 44 9.07 14.60 7.06
C ASP A 44 8.03 15.68 7.47
N ASP A 45 8.46 16.80 8.07
CA ASP A 45 7.53 17.85 8.51
C ASP A 45 7.04 18.78 7.38
N PHE A 46 7.54 18.61 6.15
CA PHE A 46 7.08 19.40 5.00
C PHE A 46 6.02 18.63 4.20
N ASP A 47 4.82 18.53 4.75
CA ASP A 47 3.63 18.10 4.01
C ASP A 47 2.94 19.32 3.38
N PRO A 48 2.92 19.47 2.04
CA PRO A 48 2.24 20.57 1.35
C PRO A 48 0.71 20.53 1.49
N TYR A 49 0.16 19.44 2.02
CA TYR A 49 -1.26 19.27 2.33
C TYR A 49 -1.58 19.40 3.82
N ALA A 50 -0.58 19.62 4.69
CA ALA A 50 -0.82 19.94 6.09
C ALA A 50 -1.57 21.27 6.22
N GLU A 51 -2.42 21.40 7.23
CA GLU A 51 -3.34 22.53 7.44
C GLU A 51 -2.63 23.89 7.48
N GLY A 52 -1.35 23.93 7.87
CA GLY A 52 -0.51 25.14 7.88
C GLY A 52 0.29 25.43 6.60
N ASN A 53 0.42 24.47 5.68
CA ASN A 53 1.32 24.53 4.53
C ASN A 53 0.61 24.45 3.18
N TYR A 54 -0.73 24.53 3.15
CA TYR A 54 -1.53 24.38 1.93
C TYR A 54 -1.21 25.45 0.88
N ILE A 55 -0.72 25.01 -0.28
CA ILE A 55 -0.45 25.89 -1.43
C ILE A 55 -1.60 25.76 -2.44
N PRO A 56 -2.46 26.79 -2.60
CA PRO A 56 -3.52 26.78 -3.59
C PRO A 56 -2.93 26.75 -5.00
N ARG A 57 -3.44 25.85 -5.85
CA ARG A 57 -3.03 25.79 -7.26
C ARG A 57 -3.70 26.95 -8.00
N ARG A 58 -2.87 27.84 -8.56
CA ARG A 58 -3.28 29.07 -9.24
C ARG A 58 -3.58 28.85 -10.70
#